data_AF-A0A3M1C1E3-F1
#
_entry.id   AF-A0A3M1C1E3-F1
#
_cell.length_a   1.000
_cell.length_b   1.000
_cell.length_c   1.000
_cell.angle_alpha   90.00
_cell.angle_beta   90.00
_cell.angle_gamma   90.00
#
_symmetry.space_group_name_H-M   'P 1'
#
loop_
_entity.id
_entity.type
_entity.pdbx_description
1 polymer ?
#
loop_
_entity_poly.entity_id
_entity_poly.type
_entity_poly.pdbx_seq_one_letter_code
_entity_poly.pdbx_strand_id
1 'polypeptide(L)'
;MIKLAADNFIQMKILTADQIKEVDQCSILLQKISSWDLMERASSVFVNALLPYLRKNTSVHVYCGKGNNGGDGLAIARMLAEKGFSIHVIIVEHTPKASQDFLINYEKIKLLS
;
A
#
# COMPACT_ATOMS: atom_id res chain seq x y z
N MET A 1 22.24 -13.45 -40.23
CA MET A 1 21.28 -14.12 -39.33
C MET A 1 21.60 -13.68 -37.91
N ILE A 2 20.91 -12.66 -37.40
CA ILE A 2 21.09 -12.20 -36.01
C ILE A 2 20.14 -13.04 -35.15
N LYS A 3 20.70 -13.88 -34.28
CA LYS A 3 19.98 -14.51 -33.17
C LYS A 3 19.61 -13.40 -32.19
N LEU A 4 18.35 -13.00 -32.15
CA LEU A 4 17.79 -12.31 -30.99
C LEU A 4 17.80 -13.31 -29.83
N ALA A 5 18.51 -12.95 -28.75
CA ALA A 5 18.42 -13.66 -27.49
C ALA A 5 16.95 -13.68 -27.05
N ALA A 6 16.47 -14.85 -26.64
CA ALA A 6 15.12 -15.00 -26.14
C ALA A 6 14.95 -14.14 -24.89
N ASP A 7 14.31 -12.99 -25.03
CA ASP A 7 13.64 -12.32 -23.93
C ASP A 7 12.65 -13.33 -23.34
N ASN A 8 12.98 -13.85 -22.17
CA ASN A 8 12.09 -14.71 -21.40
C ASN A 8 10.91 -13.83 -20.95
N PHE A 9 9.91 -13.67 -21.82
CA PHE A 9 8.65 -13.04 -21.47
C PHE A 9 7.93 -13.95 -20.47
N ILE A 10 8.19 -13.76 -19.18
CA ILE A 10 7.26 -14.23 -18.16
C ILE A 10 5.99 -13.40 -18.38
N GLN A 11 4.98 -14.02 -18.97
CA GLN A 11 3.68 -13.40 -19.14
C GLN A 11 3.13 -13.06 -17.75
N MET A 12 3.06 -11.77 -17.42
CA MET A 12 2.43 -11.32 -16.19
C MET A 12 0.95 -11.72 -16.21
N LYS A 13 0.52 -12.44 -15.18
CA LYS A 13 -0.89 -12.77 -14.98
C LYS A 13 -1.59 -11.56 -14.38
N ILE A 14 -2.61 -11.06 -15.06
CA ILE A 14 -3.52 -10.07 -14.49
C ILE A 14 -4.60 -10.83 -13.74
N LEU A 15 -4.66 -10.62 -12.43
CA LEU A 15 -5.61 -11.30 -11.54
C LEU A 15 -6.87 -10.46 -11.37
N THR A 16 -8.01 -11.12 -11.18
CA THR A 16 -9.25 -10.46 -10.74
C THR A 16 -9.15 -10.04 -9.27
N ALA A 17 -10.08 -9.19 -8.81
CA ALA A 17 -10.12 -8.79 -7.40
C ALA A 17 -10.30 -9.99 -6.46
N ASP A 18 -11.13 -10.96 -6.82
CA ASP A 18 -11.33 -12.18 -6.03
C ASP A 18 -10.06 -13.04 -5.99
N GLN A 19 -9.36 -13.17 -7.12
CA GLN A 19 -8.10 -13.90 -7.18
C GLN A 19 -7.00 -13.23 -6.35
N ILE A 20 -6.89 -11.90 -6.36
CA ILE A 20 -5.94 -11.17 -5.50
C ILE A 20 -6.27 -11.43 -4.03
N LYS A 21 -7.55 -11.37 -3.66
CA LYS A 21 -8.00 -11.64 -2.30
C LYS A 21 -7.64 -13.05 -1.83
N GLU A 22 -7.80 -14.05 -2.70
CA GLU A 22 -7.38 -15.43 -2.43
C GLU A 22 -5.86 -15.54 -2.24
N VAL A 23 -5.08 -14.88 -3.10
CA VAL A 23 -3.61 -14.85 -3.01
C VAL A 23 -3.14 -14.18 -1.72
N ASP A 24 -3.76 -13.09 -1.29
CA ASP A 24 -3.45 -12.42 -0.03
C ASP A 24 -3.73 -13.33 1.17
N GLN A 25 -4.88 -14.03 1.16
CA GLN A 25 -5.23 -15.00 2.20
C GLN A 25 -4.24 -16.17 2.25
N CYS A 26 -3.88 -16.73 1.10
CA CYS A 26 -2.84 -17.77 1.03
C CYS A 26 -1.50 -17.26 1.55
N SER A 27 -1.11 -16.03 1.20
CA SER A 27 0.15 -15.43 1.64
C SER A 27 0.20 -15.26 3.15
N ILE A 28 -0.88 -14.74 3.74
CA ILE A 28 -1.08 -14.61 5.20
C ILE A 28 -0.90 -15.95 5.89
N LEU A 29 -1.59 -16.99 5.41
CA LEU A 29 -1.58 -18.33 6.01
C LEU A 29 -0.20 -19.00 5.89
N LEU A 30 0.37 -19.02 4.69
CA LEU A 30 1.64 -19.70 4.41
C LEU A 30 2.81 -19.03 5.12
N GLN A 31 2.81 -17.70 5.20
CA GLN A 31 3.91 -16.95 5.81
C GLN A 31 3.70 -16.69 7.31
N LYS A 32 2.52 -17.02 7.85
CA LYS A 32 2.15 -16.82 9.26
C LYS A 32 2.29 -15.37 9.71
N ILE A 33 1.79 -14.46 8.88
CA ILE A 33 1.78 -13.01 9.14
C ILE A 33 0.34 -12.52 9.26
N SER A 34 0.12 -11.36 9.86
CA SER A 34 -1.20 -10.73 9.87
C SER A 34 -1.53 -10.07 8.53
N SER A 35 -2.82 -9.73 8.32
CA SER A 35 -3.23 -8.88 7.18
C SER A 35 -2.53 -7.53 7.20
N TRP A 36 -2.36 -6.95 8.39
CA TRP A 36 -1.63 -5.71 8.58
C TRP A 36 -0.14 -5.84 8.21
N ASP A 37 0.52 -6.94 8.57
CA ASP A 37 1.93 -7.16 8.16
C ASP A 37 2.08 -7.26 6.63
N LEU A 38 1.11 -7.90 5.95
CA LEU A 38 1.10 -7.96 4.49
C LEU A 38 0.89 -6.56 3.88
N MET A 39 -0.06 -5.79 4.44
CA MET A 39 -0.33 -4.39 4.06
C MET A 39 0.90 -3.49 4.22
N GLU A 40 1.61 -3.60 5.34
CA GLU A 40 2.85 -2.85 5.60
C GLU A 40 3.93 -3.16 4.55
N ARG A 41 4.08 -4.42 4.17
CA ARG A 41 5.03 -4.82 3.12
C ARG A 41 4.65 -4.24 1.77
N ALA A 42 3.39 -4.35 1.37
CA ALA A 42 2.90 -3.81 0.12
C ALA A 42 3.08 -2.27 0.06
N SER A 43 2.68 -1.58 1.12
CA SER A 43 2.84 -0.13 1.26
C SER A 43 4.30 0.31 1.21
N SER A 44 5.20 -0.41 1.88
CA SER A 44 6.64 -0.11 1.86
C SER A 44 7.25 -0.27 0.47
N VAL A 45 6.90 -1.34 -0.25
CA VAL A 45 7.33 -1.54 -1.64
C VAL A 45 6.82 -0.41 -2.54
N PHE A 46 5.54 -0.04 -2.39
CA PHE A 46 4.95 1.07 -3.14
C PHE A 46 5.66 2.40 -2.86
N VAL A 47 5.87 2.74 -1.58
CA VAL A 47 6.57 3.97 -1.18
C VAL A 47 7.95 4.02 -1.80
N ASN A 48 8.73 2.93 -1.71
CA ASN A 48 10.08 2.88 -2.28
C ASN A 48 10.07 3.04 -3.81
N ALA A 49 9.08 2.47 -4.49
CA ALA A 49 8.91 2.66 -5.94
C ALA A 49 8.48 4.09 -6.31
N LEU A 50 7.73 4.76 -5.43
CA LEU A 50 7.25 6.13 -5.63
C LEU A 50 8.35 7.19 -5.37
N LEU A 51 9.26 6.95 -4.43
CA LEU A 51 10.27 7.92 -3.97
C LEU A 51 11.07 8.62 -5.10
N PRO A 52 11.54 7.93 -6.16
CA PRO A 52 12.28 8.58 -7.25
C PRO A 52 11.51 9.68 -7.98
N TYR A 53 10.17 9.65 -7.89
CA TYR A 53 9.28 10.61 -8.55
C TYR A 53 8.90 11.80 -7.65
N LEU A 54 9.29 11.78 -6.38
CA LEU A 54 8.96 12.82 -5.41
C LEU A 54 10.13 13.75 -5.13
N ARG A 55 9.85 15.05 -4.98
CA ARG A 55 10.82 16.04 -4.49
C ARG A 55 10.52 16.34 -3.03
N LYS A 56 11.54 16.68 -2.24
CA LYS A 56 11.36 16.93 -0.78
C LYS A 56 10.35 18.03 -0.45
N ASN A 57 10.18 19.02 -1.33
CA ASN A 57 9.23 20.11 -1.14
C ASN A 57 7.84 19.81 -1.75
N THR A 58 7.60 18.59 -2.23
CA THR A 58 6.28 18.17 -2.72
C THR A 58 5.37 17.91 -1.52
N SER A 59 4.25 18.64 -1.46
CA SER A 59 3.14 18.29 -0.57
C SER A 59 2.35 17.13 -1.17
N VAL A 60 2.09 16.10 -0.37
CA VAL A 60 1.38 14.89 -0.81
C VAL A 60 0.04 14.83 -0.08
N HIS A 61 -1.04 14.74 -0.87
CA HIS A 61 -2.38 14.56 -0.36
C HIS A 61 -2.81 13.11 -0.57
N VAL A 62 -3.23 12.44 0.51
CA VAL A 62 -3.66 11.05 0.49
C VAL A 62 -5.13 11.00 0.91
N TYR A 63 -5.97 10.46 0.01
CA TYR A 63 -7.40 10.32 0.23
C TYR A 63 -7.71 8.87 0.57
N CYS A 64 -8.09 8.62 1.82
CA CYS A 64 -8.32 7.29 2.34
C CYS A 64 -9.82 7.04 2.54
N GLY A 65 -10.35 5.97 1.97
CA GLY A 65 -11.59 5.37 2.48
C GLY A 65 -11.35 4.66 3.82
N LYS A 66 -12.38 4.02 4.39
CA LYS A 66 -12.31 3.25 5.65
C LYS A 66 -12.12 1.74 5.47
N GLY A 67 -11.92 1.26 4.24
CA GLY A 67 -11.60 -0.14 3.94
C GLY A 67 -10.09 -0.42 3.93
N ASN A 68 -9.70 -1.63 3.50
CA ASN A 68 -8.29 -2.05 3.47
C ASN A 68 -7.41 -1.15 2.60
N ASN A 69 -7.88 -0.74 1.42
CA ASN A 69 -7.15 0.24 0.58
C ASN A 69 -6.94 1.59 1.28
N GLY A 70 -7.85 1.95 2.19
CA GLY A 70 -7.66 3.10 3.06
C GLY A 70 -6.56 2.89 4.08
N GLY A 71 -6.46 1.68 4.64
CA GLY A 71 -5.34 1.24 5.46
C GLY A 71 -4.00 1.33 4.74
N ASP A 72 -3.92 0.90 3.47
CA ASP A 72 -2.74 1.08 2.62
C ASP A 72 -2.38 2.57 2.50
N GLY A 73 -3.37 3.41 2.18
CA GLY A 73 -3.17 4.86 2.05
C GLY A 73 -2.62 5.48 3.34
N LEU A 74 -3.14 5.08 4.51
CA LEU A 74 -2.65 5.55 5.80
C LEU A 74 -1.22 5.06 6.10
N ALA A 75 -0.89 3.81 5.77
CA ALA A 75 0.47 3.28 5.90
C ALA A 75 1.45 4.04 5.00
N ILE A 76 1.10 4.25 3.73
CA ILE A 76 1.87 5.03 2.75
C ILE A 76 2.09 6.46 3.27
N ALA A 77 1.02 7.13 3.73
CA ALA A 77 1.09 8.47 4.27
C ALA A 77 2.05 8.56 5.46
N ARG A 78 1.94 7.62 6.41
CA ARG A 78 2.83 7.51 7.57
C ARG A 78 4.29 7.32 7.15
N MET A 79 4.57 6.38 6.25
CA MET A 79 5.93 6.10 5.79
C MET A 79 6.56 7.27 5.01
N LEU A 80 5.77 8.04 4.26
CA LEU A 80 6.26 9.26 3.61
C LEU A 80 6.52 10.37 4.63
N ALA A 81 5.66 10.52 5.64
CA ALA A 81 5.87 11.48 6.73
C ALA A 81 7.15 11.17 7.53
N GLU A 82 7.40 9.89 7.86
CA GLU A 82 8.64 9.42 8.51
C GLU A 82 9.90 9.73 7.67
N LYS A 83 9.76 9.84 6.34
CA LYS A 83 10.83 10.25 5.42
C LYS A 83 10.94 11.77 5.25
N GLY A 84 10.18 12.56 6.01
CA GLY A 84 10.24 14.02 6.04
C GLY A 84 9.49 14.72 4.90
N PHE A 85 8.51 14.06 4.27
CA PHE A 85 7.62 14.72 3.32
C PHE A 85 6.47 15.43 4.06
N SER A 86 5.95 16.52 3.49
CA SER A 86 4.74 17.18 3.98
C SER A 86 3.52 16.40 3.48
N ILE A 87 2.75 15.82 4.41
CA ILE A 87 1.63 14.93 4.12
C ILE A 87 0.33 15.50 4.66
N HIS A 88 -0.72 15.46 3.84
CA HIS A 88 -2.09 15.74 4.25
C HIS A 88 -2.95 14.51 4.02
N VAL A 89 -3.59 14.01 5.08
CA VAL A 89 -4.50 12.87 4.99
C VAL A 89 -5.94 13.34 5.08
N ILE A 90 -6.76 12.89 4.14
CA ILE A 90 -8.19 13.14 4.10
C ILE A 90 -8.89 11.79 4.20
N ILE A 91 -9.72 11.61 5.24
CA ILE A 91 -10.56 10.42 5.39
C ILE A 91 -11.93 10.70 4.79
N VAL A 92 -12.29 9.88 3.81
CA VAL A 92 -13.59 9.95 3.13
C VAL A 92 -14.59 9.07 3.87
N GLU A 93 -15.49 9.72 4.62
CA GLU A 93 -16.56 9.10 5.40
C GLU A 93 -17.70 8.58 4.52
N HIS A 94 -17.41 7.56 3.72
CA HIS A 94 -18.40 6.90 2.84
C HIS A 94 -19.17 5.75 3.54
N THR A 95 -18.73 5.34 4.73
CA THR A 95 -19.32 4.22 5.49
C THR A 95 -19.03 4.38 6.98
N PRO A 96 -19.94 3.95 7.88
CA PRO A 96 -19.68 3.99 9.31
C PRO A 96 -18.61 2.97 9.75
N LYS A 97 -18.46 1.85 9.02
CA LYS A 97 -17.55 0.75 9.41
C LYS A 97 -16.15 0.96 8.85
N ALA A 98 -15.14 0.80 9.70
CA ALA A 98 -13.75 0.73 9.29
C ALA A 98 -13.23 -0.71 9.33
N SER A 99 -12.33 -1.07 8.42
CA SER A 99 -11.61 -2.34 8.53
C SER A 99 -10.60 -2.30 9.67
N GLN A 100 -10.21 -3.48 10.16
CA GLN A 100 -9.25 -3.58 11.26
C GLN A 100 -7.89 -2.98 10.87
N ASP A 101 -7.42 -3.27 9.65
CA ASP A 101 -6.14 -2.75 9.15
C ASP A 101 -6.16 -1.22 8.99
N PHE A 102 -7.30 -0.65 8.57
CA PHE A 102 -7.51 0.80 8.57
C PHE A 102 -7.36 1.37 9.97
N LEU A 103 -8.04 0.80 10.97
CA LEU A 103 -8.02 1.30 12.34
C LEU A 103 -6.60 1.29 12.93
N ILE A 104 -5.83 0.21 12.69
CA ILE A 104 -4.44 0.12 13.15
C ILE A 104 -3.59 1.25 12.55
N ASN A 105 -3.67 1.47 11.23
CA ASN A 105 -2.89 2.52 10.58
C ASN A 105 -3.41 3.94 10.89
N TYR A 106 -4.70 4.09 11.16
CA TYR A 106 -5.29 5.34 11.59
C TYR A 106 -4.78 5.77 12.96
N GLU A 107 -4.67 4.83 13.91
CA GLU A 107 -4.08 5.13 15.21
C GLU A 107 -2.58 5.44 15.10
N LYS A 108 -1.84 4.68 14.26
CA LYS A 108 -0.40 4.91 14.06
C LYS A 108 -0.08 6.29 13.47
N ILE A 109 -0.84 6.75 12.49
CA ILE A 109 -0.55 8.05 11.86
C ILE A 109 -0.89 9.23 12.79
N LYS A 110 -1.89 9.10 13.67
CA LYS A 110 -2.19 10.11 14.69
C LYS A 110 -1.04 10.34 15.66
N LEU A 111 -0.18 9.35 15.88
CA LEU A 111 1.00 9.49 16.73
C LEU A 111 2.12 10.33 16.10
N LEU A 112 2.03 10.65 14.80
CA LEU A 112 2.99 11.51 14.10
C LEU A 112 2.54 12.98 14.01
N SER A 113 1.27 13.26 14.34
CA SER A 113 0.68 14.61 14.31
C SER A 113 0.81 15.36 15.63
#